data_AF-A0A2V9B4M2-F1
#
_entry.id   AF-A0A2V9B4M2-F1
#
_cell.length_a   1.000
_cell.length_b   1.000
_cell.length_c   1.000
_cell.angle_alpha   90.00
_cell.angle_beta   90.00
_cell.angle_gamma   90.00
#
_symmetry.space_group_name_H-M   'P 1'
#
loop_
_entity.id
_entity.type
_entity.pdbx_description
1 polymer ?
#
loop_
_entity_poly.entity_id
_entity_poly.type
_entity_poly.pdbx_seq_one_letter_code
_entity_poly.pdbx_strand_id
1 'polypeptide(L)' 'EATTTTETYKVGTLVVDLFDTKTKKLLWRGTSSDTLSSNSDKNIKNLDKGVEKLFKQFPPGSSKK' A
#
# COMPACT_ATOMS: atom_id res chain seq x y z
N GLU A 1 11.54 23.58 7.56
CA GLU A 1 12.47 22.48 7.19
C GLU A 1 11.69 21.43 6.40
N ALA A 2 12.26 20.88 5.34
CA ALA A 2 11.61 19.83 4.55
C ALA A 2 12.32 18.50 4.82
N THR A 3 11.59 17.51 5.36
CA THR A 3 12.12 16.16 5.59
C THR A 3 11.94 15.35 4.33
N THR A 4 13.04 14.90 3.74
CA THR A 4 13.02 14.00 2.57
C THR A 4 13.33 12.59 3.06
N THR A 5 12.39 11.65 2.90
CA THR A 5 12.57 10.25 3.30
C THR A 5 12.80 9.41 2.04
N THR A 6 13.99 8.83 1.90
CA THR A 6 14.29 7.82 0.88
C THR A 6 13.91 6.43 1.39
N GLU A 7 13.03 5.73 0.66
CA GLU A 7 12.64 4.36 0.94
C GLU A 7 13.10 3.44 -0.19
N THR A 8 13.85 2.38 0.16
CA THR A 8 14.24 1.33 -0.79
C THR A 8 13.19 0.23 -0.79
N TYR A 9 12.51 0.03 -1.92
CA TYR A 9 11.54 -1.05 -2.10
C TYR A 9 12.00 -2.05 -3.16
N LYS A 10 11.54 -3.29 -3.02
CA LYS A 10 11.80 -4.33 -4.02
C LYS A 10 10.91 -4.08 -5.25
N VAL A 11 11.38 -4.45 -6.43
CA VAL A 11 10.53 -4.50 -7.62
C VAL A 11 9.37 -5.45 -7.34
N GLY A 12 8.13 -5.01 -7.58
CA GLY A 12 6.92 -5.73 -7.18
C GLY A 12 6.29 -5.24 -5.86
N THR A 13 6.79 -4.16 -5.28
CA THR A 13 6.12 -3.47 -4.16
C THR A 13 5.12 -2.41 -4.66
N LEU A 14 3.89 -2.48 -4.16
CA LEU A 14 2.85 -1.46 -4.26
C LEU A 14 2.80 -0.66 -2.95
N VAL A 15 2.88 0.66 -3.07
CA VAL A 15 2.66 1.60 -1.96
C VAL A 15 1.38 2.39 -2.25
N VAL A 16 0.49 2.47 -1.26
CA VAL A 16 -0.77 3.21 -1.35
C VAL A 16 -0.82 4.26 -0.26
N ASP A 17 -0.92 5.53 -0.68
CA ASP A 17 -1.06 6.67 0.22
C ASP A 17 -2.45 7.28 0.13
N LEU A 18 -3.05 7.50 1.29
CA LEU A 18 -4.34 8.16 1.41
C LEU A 18 -4.13 9.50 2.11
N PHE A 19 -4.60 10.57 1.47
CA PHE A 19 -4.46 11.94 1.96
C PHE A 19 -5.82 12.57 2.22
N ASP A 20 -5.88 13.47 3.19
CA ASP A 20 -7.02 14.35 3.39
C ASP A 20 -7.08 15.39 2.26
N THR A 21 -8.23 15.50 1.60
CA THR A 21 -8.36 16.33 0.38
C THR A 21 -8.25 17.83 0.65
N LYS A 22 -8.57 18.28 1.88
CA LYS A 22 -8.56 19.69 2.29
C LYS A 22 -7.19 20.14 2.77
N THR A 23 -6.60 19.38 3.68
CA THR A 23 -5.34 19.72 4.37
C THR A 23 -4.12 19.16 3.66
N LYS A 24 -4.30 18.25 2.69
CA LYS A 24 -3.23 17.54 1.96
C LYS A 24 -2.31 16.73 2.88
N LYS A 25 -2.75 16.42 4.10
CA LYS A 25 -1.99 15.62 5.08
C LYS A 25 -2.16 14.13 4.79
N LEU A 26 -1.08 13.37 4.96
CA LEU A 26 -1.11 11.91 4.89
C LEU A 26 -1.94 11.35 6.05
N LEU A 27 -2.97 10.58 5.73
CA LEU A 27 -3.84 9.93 6.71
C LEU A 27 -3.43 8.49 6.96
N TRP A 28 -2.96 7.80 5.92
CA TRP A 28 -2.57 6.41 5.99
C TRP A 28 -1.65 6.05 4.82
N ARG A 29 -0.71 5.15 5.09
CA ARG A 29 0.15 4.51 4.10
C ARG A 29 0.10 3.01 4.31
N GLY A 30 -0.23 2.28 3.25
CA GLY A 30 -0.14 0.83 3.20
C GLY A 30 0.94 0.40 2.22
N THR A 31 1.64 -0.69 2.53
CA THR A 31 2.59 -1.33 1.60
C THR A 31 2.25 -2.80 1.41
N SER A 32 2.30 -3.25 0.15
CA SER A 32 2.16 -4.67 -0.21
C SER A 32 3.27 -5.03 -1.17
N SER A 33 3.99 -6.11 -0.92
CA SER A 33 5.09 -6.55 -1.78
C SER A 33 4.95 -8.03 -2.06
N ASP A 34 5.16 -8.39 -3.31
CA ASP A 34 5.25 -9.79 -3.73
C ASP A 34 6.29 -9.95 -4.85
N THR A 35 6.69 -11.18 -5.12
CA THR A 35 7.61 -11.51 -6.21
C THR A 35 6.85 -11.53 -7.53
N LEU A 36 7.30 -10.74 -8.52
CA LEU A 36 6.75 -10.78 -9.87
C LEU A 36 7.22 -12.04 -10.61
N SER A 37 6.29 -12.67 -11.33
CA SER A 37 6.56 -13.80 -12.21
C SER A 37 6.46 -13.40 -13.69
N SER A 38 6.90 -14.27 -14.60
CA SER A 38 6.71 -14.08 -16.05
C SER A 38 5.26 -14.26 -16.52
N ASN A 39 4.36 -14.70 -15.64
CA ASN A 39 2.95 -14.91 -15.95
C ASN A 39 2.12 -13.72 -15.44
N SER A 40 1.55 -12.94 -16.37
CA SER A 40 0.76 -11.74 -16.06
C SER A 40 -0.50 -12.04 -15.25
N ASP A 41 -1.25 -13.09 -15.59
CA ASP A 41 -2.49 -13.47 -14.88
C ASP A 41 -2.22 -13.83 -13.42
N LYS A 42 -1.11 -14.51 -13.16
CA LYS A 42 -0.67 -14.83 -11.79
C LYS A 42 -0.34 -13.56 -11.01
N ASN A 43 0.34 -12.61 -11.64
CA ASN A 43 0.70 -11.34 -11.02
C ASN A 43 -0.55 -10.50 -10.69
N ILE A 44 -1.54 -10.45 -11.59
CA ILE A 44 -2.83 -9.76 -11.35
C ILE A 44 -3.56 -10.40 -10.15
N LYS A 45 -3.67 -11.73 -10.10
CA LYS A 45 -4.29 -12.42 -8.96
C LYS A 45 -3.55 -12.18 -7.64
N ASN A 46 -2.22 -12.08 -7.68
CA ASN A 46 -1.42 -11.77 -6.49
C ASN A 46 -1.61 -10.32 -6.06
N LEU A 47 -1.69 -9.39 -7.01
CA LEU A 47 -1.99 -7.98 -6.77
C LEU A 47 -3.36 -7.82 -6.08
N ASP A 48 -4.41 -8.45 -6.61
CA ASP A 48 -5.76 -8.38 -6.02
C ASP A 48 -5.77 -8.87 -4.57
N LYS A 49 -5.15 -10.02 -4.31
CA LYS A 49 -4.99 -10.55 -2.94
C LYS A 49 -4.15 -9.64 -2.04
N GLY A 50 -3.10 -9.04 -2.61
CA GLY A 50 -2.22 -8.11 -1.93
C GLY A 50 -2.97 -6.87 -1.49
N VAL A 51 -3.81 -6.30 -2.36
CA VAL A 51 -4.68 -5.15 -2.08
C VAL A 51 -5.75 -5.52 -1.06
N GLU A 52 -6.41 -6.67 -1.19
CA GLU A 52 -7.41 -7.12 -0.21
C GLU A 52 -6.80 -7.22 1.20
N LYS A 53 -5.59 -7.82 1.33
CA LYS A 53 -4.88 -7.90 2.60
C LYS A 53 -4.46 -6.52 3.12
N LEU A 54 -3.96 -5.64 2.25
CA LEU A 54 -3.53 -4.29 2.59
C LEU A 54 -4.67 -3.49 3.25
N PHE A 55 -5.88 -3.61 2.72
CA PHE A 55 -7.04 -2.87 3.22
C PHE A 55 -7.77 -3.54 4.40
N LYS A 56 -7.45 -4.79 4.78
CA LYS A 56 -8.06 -5.43 5.98
C LYS A 56 -7.80 -4.66 7.27
N GLN A 57 -6.68 -3.93 7.34
CA GLN A 57 -6.29 -3.14 8.50
C GLN A 57 -6.62 -1.64 8.34
N PHE A 58 -7.28 -1.28 7.23
CA PHE A 58 -7.71 0.08 6.95
C PHE A 58 -9.22 0.24 7.21
N PRO A 59 -9.67 1.38 7.79
CA PRO A 59 -8.84 2.45 8.33
C PRO A 59 -8.12 2.09 9.63
N PRO A 60 -6.92 2.66 9.88
CA PRO A 60 -6.20 2.46 11.13
C PRO A 60 -7.06 3.00 12.29
N GLY A 61 -7.51 2.10 13.17
CA GLY A 61 -8.38 2.43 14.31
C GLY A 61 -9.83 1.95 14.20
N SER A 62 -10.26 1.36 13.07
CA SER A 62 -11.58 0.72 12.95
C SER A 62 -11.60 -0.77 13.30
N SER A 63 -10.52 -1.32 13.87
CA SER A 63 -10.57 -2.62 14.55
C SER A 63 -11.61 -2.49 15.66
N LYS A 64 -12.81 -3.02 15.39
CA LYS A 64 -13.95 -3.00 16.29
C LYS A 64 -13.49 -3.36 17.70
N LYS A 65 -13.90 -2.53 18.66
CA LYS A 65 -14.09 -2.98 20.03
C LYS A 65 -15.08 -4.14 20.05
#